data_AF-A0A0H4WUN3-F1
#
_entry.id   AF-A0A0H4WUN3-F1
#
_cell.length_a   1.000
_cell.length_b   1.000
_cell.length_c   1.000
_cell.angle_alpha   90.00
_cell.angle_beta   90.00
_cell.angle_gamma   90.00
#
_symmetry.space_group_name_H-M   'P 1'
#
loop_
_entity.id
_entity.type
_entity.pdbx_description
1 polymer ?
#
loop_
_entity_poly.entity_id
_entity_poly.type
_entity_poly.pdbx_seq_one_letter_code
_entity_poly.pdbx_strand_id
1 'polypeptide(L)'
;MGLKGMEILLIMGVLLLLFGASRLPQLGSSLGSAIRNFKRGFGGEGEDAAAPGDKKSSGSLSSATGVDNNVSKSQTPSSHV
;
A
#
# COMPACT_ATOMS: atom_id res chain seq x y z
N MET A 1 -4.04 29.42 17.45
CA MET A 1 -3.74 28.31 16.51
C MET A 1 -4.47 27.08 17.01
N GLY A 2 -5.28 26.37 16.20
CA GLY A 2 -5.76 25.07 16.69
C GLY A 2 -6.93 24.37 15.99
N LEU A 3 -7.72 25.02 15.13
CA LEU A 3 -8.97 24.38 14.63
C LEU A 3 -8.92 23.92 13.16
N LYS A 4 -8.14 24.63 12.31
CA LYS A 4 -8.07 24.30 10.86
C LYS A 4 -7.55 22.89 10.55
N GLY A 5 -6.64 22.36 11.37
CA GLY A 5 -6.11 21.00 11.16
C GLY A 5 -7.15 19.92 11.41
N MET A 6 -7.98 20.07 12.45
CA MET A 6 -9.02 19.09 12.77
C MET A 6 -10.20 19.15 11.78
N GLU A 7 -10.56 20.34 11.30
CA GLU A 7 -11.61 20.49 10.27
C GLU A 7 -11.22 19.79 8.97
N ILE A 8 -9.96 19.95 8.52
CA ILE A 8 -9.44 19.23 7.34
C ILE A 8 -9.46 17.71 7.57
N LEU A 9 -9.05 17.26 8.76
CA LEU A 9 -9.03 15.83 9.09
C LEU A 9 -10.45 15.22 9.07
N LEU A 10 -11.44 15.96 9.55
CA LEU A 10 -12.84 15.53 9.59
C LEU A 10 -13.43 15.40 8.18
N ILE A 11 -13.17 16.38 7.31
CA ILE A 11 -13.58 16.34 5.90
C ILE A 11 -12.86 15.18 5.18
N MET A 12 -11.58 14.98 5.45
CA MET A 12 -10.82 13.81 4.97
C MET A 12 -11.50 12.50 5.40
N GLY A 13 -11.87 12.37 6.67
CA GLY A 13 -12.52 11.18 7.20
C GLY A 13 -13.83 10.85 6.49
N VAL A 14 -14.68 11.84 6.23
CA VAL A 14 -15.93 11.64 5.48
C VAL A 14 -15.65 11.23 4.04
N LEU A 15 -14.69 11.86 3.37
CA LEU A 15 -14.26 11.48 2.02
C LEU A 15 -13.71 10.05 1.97
N LEU A 16 -12.94 9.62 2.97
CA LEU A 16 -12.47 8.24 3.08
C LEU A 16 -13.64 7.26 3.26
N LEU A 17 -14.71 7.65 3.96
CA LEU A 17 -15.87 6.79 4.16
C LEU A 17 -16.70 6.63 2.89
N LEU A 18 -16.82 7.70 2.08
CA LEU A 18 -17.54 7.68 0.79
C LEU A 18 -16.72 7.01 -0.32
N PHE A 19 -15.45 7.40 -0.46
CA PHE A 19 -14.59 6.97 -1.57
C PHE A 19 -13.73 5.75 -1.21
N GLY A 20 -13.52 5.44 0.07
CA GLY A 20 -12.64 4.38 0.55
C GLY A 20 -11.19 4.82 0.72
N ALA A 21 -10.45 4.15 1.61
CA ALA A 21 -9.05 4.44 1.92
C ALA A 21 -8.09 4.23 0.72
N SER A 22 -8.48 3.46 -0.30
CA SER A 22 -7.63 3.21 -1.48
C SER A 22 -7.74 4.27 -2.57
N ARG A 23 -8.88 4.96 -2.70
CA ARG A 23 -9.12 5.84 -3.86
C ARG A 23 -8.38 7.17 -3.76
N LEU A 24 -8.28 7.74 -2.56
CA LEU A 24 -7.55 8.99 -2.32
C LEU A 24 -6.04 8.91 -2.58
N PRO A 25 -5.29 7.92 -2.07
CA PRO A 25 -3.87 7.79 -2.41
C PRO A 25 -3.65 7.45 -3.89
N GLN A 26 -4.57 6.72 -4.52
CA GLN A 26 -4.50 6.42 -5.95
C GLN A 26 -4.67 7.69 -6.81
N LEU A 27 -5.65 8.53 -6.49
CA LEU A 27 -5.85 9.84 -7.13
C LEU A 27 -4.67 10.78 -6.85
N GLY A 28 -4.21 10.86 -5.60
CA GLY A 28 -3.05 11.67 -5.20
C GLY A 28 -1.74 11.24 -5.87
N SER A 29 -1.52 9.95 -6.08
CA SER A 29 -0.33 9.43 -6.78
C SER A 29 -0.31 9.87 -8.25
N SER A 30 -1.46 9.78 -8.94
CA SER A 30 -1.57 10.22 -10.33
C SER A 30 -1.41 11.73 -10.49
N LEU A 31 -2.07 12.51 -9.62
CA LEU A 31 -1.99 13.97 -9.61
C LEU A 31 -0.60 14.46 -9.19
N GLY A 32 0.00 13.83 -8.17
CA GLY A 32 1.34 14.13 -7.71
C GLY A 32 2.39 13.86 -8.77
N SER A 33 2.25 12.76 -9.52
CA SER A 33 3.10 12.45 -10.67
C SER A 33 2.94 13.50 -11.77
N ALA A 34 1.71 13.92 -12.09
CA ALA A 34 1.46 14.97 -13.07
C ALA A 34 2.08 16.32 -12.65
N ILE A 35 1.88 16.74 -11.40
CA ILE A 35 2.45 17.97 -10.84
C ILE A 35 3.98 17.89 -10.81
N ARG A 36 4.56 16.74 -10.48
CA ARG A 36 6.02 16.53 -10.46
C ARG A 36 6.61 16.68 -11.86
N ASN A 37 5.98 16.11 -12.86
CA ASN A 37 6.37 16.24 -14.26
C ASN A 37 6.17 17.68 -14.77
N PHE A 38 5.06 18.33 -14.41
CA PHE A 38 4.79 19.72 -14.74
C PHE A 38 5.86 20.66 -14.15
N LYS A 39 6.19 20.49 -12.86
CA LYS A 39 7.26 21.27 -12.19
C LYS A 39 8.62 21.04 -12.83
N ARG A 40 8.91 19.81 -13.27
CA ARG A 40 10.16 19.46 -13.98
C ARG A 40 10.24 20.03 -15.40
N GLY A 41 9.09 20.22 -16.06
CA GLY A 41 9.03 20.88 -17.37
C GLY A 41 9.10 22.41 -17.29
N PHE A 42 8.64 23.01 -16.17
CA PHE A 42 8.66 24.46 -15.97
C PHE A 42 9.90 24.98 -15.24
N GLY A 43 10.53 24.19 -14.37
CA GLY A 43 11.80 24.50 -13.70
C GLY A 43 12.89 23.60 -14.26
N GLY A 44 13.73 24.17 -15.13
CA GLY A 44 14.80 23.46 -15.84
C GLY A 44 15.67 22.59 -14.92
N GLU A 45 16.11 21.47 -15.50
CA GLU A 45 17.01 20.43 -14.98
C GLU A 45 17.88 20.89 -13.79
N GLY A 46 17.62 20.36 -12.59
CA GLY A 46 18.35 20.81 -11.42
C GLY A 46 18.34 19.89 -10.21
N GLU A 47 17.19 19.42 -9.76
CA GLU A 47 17.15 18.74 -8.47
C GLU A 47 16.43 17.39 -8.50
N ASP A 48 17.26 16.36 -8.29
CA ASP A 48 16.93 15.04 -7.77
C ASP A 48 15.72 15.05 -6.85
N ALA A 49 14.80 14.11 -7.06
CA ALA A 49 14.23 13.45 -5.89
C ALA A 49 13.83 12.03 -6.28
N ALA A 50 14.76 11.12 -6.01
CA ALA A 50 14.45 9.73 -5.78
C ALA A 50 13.42 9.61 -4.65
N ALA A 51 12.41 8.77 -4.86
CA ALA A 51 11.88 7.90 -3.82
C ALA A 51 11.20 6.71 -4.51
N PRO A 52 11.76 5.49 -4.43
CA PRO A 52 11.06 4.28 -4.82
C PRO A 52 10.06 3.93 -3.72
N GLY A 53 8.79 3.80 -4.09
CA GLY A 53 7.69 3.51 -3.16
C GLY A 53 6.87 2.28 -3.54
N ASP A 54 7.33 1.45 -4.49
CA ASP A 54 6.75 0.13 -4.75
C ASP A 54 7.35 -0.89 -3.80
N LYS A 55 6.86 -0.94 -2.54
CA LYS A 55 6.87 -2.18 -1.74
C LYS A 55 5.66 -2.25 -0.81
N LYS A 56 4.85 -3.29 -1.09
CA LYS A 56 4.04 -4.07 -0.14
C LYS A 56 2.55 -3.70 0.02
N SER A 57 1.79 -3.96 -1.05
CA SER A 57 0.60 -4.80 -0.87
C SER A 57 1.07 -6.25 -0.81
N SER A 58 1.21 -6.79 0.40
CA SER A 58 1.09 -8.23 0.67
C SER A 58 1.04 -8.40 2.18
N GLY A 59 -0.17 -8.66 2.66
CA GLY A 59 -0.43 -9.08 4.03
C GLY A 59 0.33 -10.38 4.31
N SER A 60 1.16 -10.34 5.35
CA SER A 60 1.55 -11.53 6.11
C SER A 60 2.13 -11.06 7.44
N LEU A 61 1.23 -10.61 8.30
CA LEU A 61 1.43 -10.44 9.74
C LEU A 61 0.18 -11.01 10.42
N SER A 62 -0.20 -12.23 10.02
CA SER A 62 -1.28 -12.99 10.67
C SER A 62 -1.14 -14.48 10.35
N SER A 63 0.02 -15.07 10.66
CA SER A 63 0.16 -16.51 10.90
C SER A 63 1.51 -16.81 11.58
N ALA A 64 1.80 -16.07 12.65
CA ALA A 64 2.66 -16.55 13.72
C ALA A 64 1.72 -17.04 14.84
N THR A 65 1.07 -18.17 14.60
CA THR A 65 0.36 -18.97 15.60
C THR A 65 0.62 -20.41 15.21
N GLY A 66 1.08 -21.19 16.19
CA GLY A 66 1.82 -22.44 16.00
C GLY A 66 0.99 -23.63 15.52
N VAL A 67 1.45 -24.82 15.93
CA VAL A 67 0.87 -26.16 15.76
C VAL A 67 0.85 -26.69 14.31
N ASP A 68 1.40 -27.84 13.89
CA ASP A 68 2.11 -28.99 14.46
C ASP A 68 2.71 -29.77 13.29
N ASN A 69 4.00 -30.13 13.29
CA ASN A 69 4.62 -30.99 12.25
C ASN A 69 5.06 -32.34 12.81
N ASN A 70 4.13 -33.04 13.45
CA ASN A 70 4.29 -34.46 13.72
C ASN A 70 2.93 -35.15 13.65
N VAL A 71 2.62 -35.75 12.50
CA VAL A 71 1.82 -36.99 12.34
C VAL A 71 1.68 -37.26 10.84
N SER A 72 2.46 -38.22 10.35
CA SER A 72 2.04 -39.30 9.45
C SER A 72 3.26 -39.88 8.74
N LYS A 73 3.97 -40.70 9.51
CA LYS A 73 4.76 -41.81 9.00
C LYS A 73 3.80 -42.96 8.75
N SER A 74 3.51 -43.25 7.49
CA SER A 74 3.01 -44.56 7.00
C SER A 74 3.26 -44.61 5.50
N GLN A 75 4.34 -45.28 5.08
CA GLN A 75 4.26 -46.52 4.28
C GLN A 75 3.52 -46.29 2.94
N THR A 76 4.21 -46.11 1.80
CA THR A 76 4.65 -47.17 0.83
C THR A 76 3.61 -48.29 0.62
N PRO A 77 3.45 -48.93 -0.57
CA PRO A 77 4.10 -48.75 -1.88
C PRO A 77 3.09 -48.88 -3.07
N SER A 78 3.64 -49.00 -4.28
CA SER A 78 3.11 -49.82 -5.39
C SER A 78 1.89 -49.33 -6.21
N SER A 79 2.24 -48.94 -7.45
CA SER A 79 1.70 -49.49 -8.71
C SER A 79 0.31 -50.13 -8.69
N HIS A 80 -0.60 -49.59 -9.52
CA HIS A 80 -1.39 -50.48 -10.39
C HIS A 80 -1.94 -49.73 -11.62
N VAL A 81 -1.59 -50.33 -12.77
CA VAL A 81 -2.22 -50.33 -14.13
C VAL A 81 -2.36 -49.00 -14.86
#